data_AF-A0A6V7PQ18-F1
#
_entry.id   AF-A0A6V7PQ18-F1
#
_cell.length_a   1.000
_cell.length_b   1.000
_cell.length_c   1.000
_cell.angle_alpha   90.00
_cell.angle_beta   90.00
_cell.angle_gamma   90.00
#
_symmetry.space_group_name_H-M   'P 1'
#
loop_
_entity.id
_entity.type
_entity.pdbx_description
1 polymer ?
#
loop_
_entity_poly.entity_id
_entity_poly.type
_entity_poly.pdbx_seq_one_letter_code
_entity_poly.pdbx_strand_id
1 'polypeptide(L)'
;MWDVLNSLEAKKFPGYSWNTAIYNFFNREVETLLSGVANSAASASSSSGRWFATGELRITNGFPTIYGLVQCTPDMSGSDCRQCLQGLVDKAVTLFDGRQGA
;
A
#
# COMPACT_ATOMS: atom_id res chain seq x y z
N MET A 1 28.22 -15.63 1.31
CA MET A 1 28.41 -14.77 2.51
C MET A 1 29.01 -13.42 2.08
N TRP A 2 28.34 -12.75 1.14
CA TRP A 2 28.51 -11.34 0.73
C TRP A 2 27.12 -10.76 0.37
N ASP A 3 26.16 -11.62 -0.03
CA ASP A 3 24.75 -11.26 -0.31
C ASP A 3 23.93 -10.81 0.90
N VAL A 4 24.39 -11.11 2.13
CA VAL A 4 23.64 -10.79 3.35
C VAL A 4 23.87 -9.35 3.81
N LEU A 5 24.98 -8.72 3.40
CA LEU A 5 25.35 -7.35 3.82
C LEU A 5 24.69 -6.25 2.98
N ASN A 6 24.16 -6.55 1.79
CA ASN A 6 23.34 -5.62 0.98
C ASN A 6 21.84 -5.69 1.29
N SER A 7 21.41 -6.59 2.17
CA SER A 7 20.00 -6.76 2.55
C SER A 7 19.44 -5.63 3.42
N LEU A 8 20.26 -4.64 3.80
CA LEU A 8 19.85 -3.50 4.63
C LEU A 8 19.32 -2.32 3.80
N GLU A 9 19.56 -2.31 2.48
CA GLU A 9 18.80 -1.45 1.58
C GLU A 9 17.51 -2.18 1.22
N ALA A 10 16.37 -1.71 1.73
CA ALA A 10 15.09 -2.26 1.34
C ALA A 10 14.95 -2.19 -0.18
N LYS A 11 14.78 -3.36 -0.80
CA LYS A 11 14.67 -3.50 -2.26
C LYS A 11 13.57 -2.58 -2.79
N LYS A 12 13.88 -1.71 -3.74
CA LYS A 12 12.89 -0.80 -4.35
C LYS A 12 12.22 -1.42 -5.58
N PHE A 13 11.07 -0.87 -5.94
CA PHE A 13 10.33 -1.22 -7.15
C PHE A 13 11.21 -1.00 -8.39
N PRO A 14 11.18 -1.89 -9.40
CA PRO A 14 12.13 -1.84 -10.51
C PRO A 14 12.04 -0.50 -11.23
N GLY A 15 13.17 0.22 -11.35
CA GLY A 15 13.24 1.52 -12.01
C GLY A 15 12.78 2.72 -11.16
N TYR A 16 12.32 2.52 -9.92
CA TYR A 16 11.78 3.58 -9.07
C TYR A 16 12.76 4.75 -8.85
N SER A 17 14.03 4.46 -8.54
CA SER A 17 15.01 5.50 -8.18
C SER A 17 15.53 6.34 -9.35
N TRP A 18 15.40 5.87 -10.60
CA TRP A 18 16.12 6.44 -11.74
C TRP A 18 15.20 6.82 -12.91
N ASN A 19 13.90 6.50 -12.83
CA ASN A 19 12.93 6.79 -13.87
C ASN A 19 11.70 7.50 -13.28
N THR A 20 11.54 8.79 -13.61
CA THR A 20 10.45 9.63 -13.11
C THR A 20 9.06 9.11 -13.49
N ALA A 21 8.91 8.49 -14.66
CA ALA A 21 7.63 7.92 -15.07
C ALA A 21 7.27 6.71 -14.20
N ILE A 22 8.25 5.85 -13.87
CA ILE A 22 8.06 4.71 -12.96
C ILE A 22 7.81 5.18 -11.53
N TYR A 23 8.54 6.20 -11.06
CA TYR A 23 8.30 6.82 -9.75
C TYR A 23 6.85 7.29 -9.60
N ASN A 24 6.38 8.11 -10.55
CA ASN A 24 5.01 8.63 -10.55
C ASN A 24 3.97 7.51 -10.67
N PHE A 25 4.23 6.54 -11.54
CA PHE A 25 3.36 5.37 -11.71
C PHE A 25 3.22 4.57 -10.42
N PHE A 26 4.33 4.14 -9.81
CA PHE A 26 4.30 3.34 -8.60
C PHE A 26 3.57 4.04 -7.45
N ASN A 27 3.89 5.33 -7.21
CA ASN A 27 3.26 6.08 -6.12
C ASN A 27 1.75 6.20 -6.32
N ARG A 28 1.31 6.51 -7.54
CA ARG A 28 -0.13 6.59 -7.88
C ARG A 28 -0.84 5.26 -7.71
N GLU A 29 -0.23 4.16 -8.16
CA GLU A 29 -0.84 2.84 -8.09
C GLU A 29 -0.94 2.31 -6.66
N VAL A 30 0.07 2.57 -5.82
CA VAL A 30 0.01 2.25 -4.38
C VAL A 30 -1.08 3.05 -3.69
N GLU A 31 -1.16 4.36 -3.95
CA GLU A 31 -2.19 5.23 -3.39
C GLU A 31 -3.60 4.78 -3.82
N THR A 32 -3.77 4.47 -5.10
CA THR A 32 -5.04 3.99 -5.67
C THR A 32 -5.46 2.67 -5.04
N LEU A 33 -4.54 1.70 -4.97
CA LEU A 33 -4.80 0.39 -4.37
C LEU A 33 -5.19 0.54 -2.90
N LEU A 34 -4.35 1.18 -2.09
CA LEU A 34 -4.58 1.26 -0.65
C LEU A 34 -5.81 2.11 -0.30
N SER A 35 -6.12 3.17 -1.06
CA SER A 35 -7.36 3.94 -0.88
C SER A 35 -8.60 3.08 -1.18
N GLY A 36 -8.55 2.25 -2.23
CA GLY A 36 -9.63 1.31 -2.56
C GLY A 36 -9.83 0.24 -1.47
N VAL A 37 -8.72 -0.32 -0.98
CA VAL A 37 -8.74 -1.29 0.12
C VAL A 37 -9.22 -0.63 1.42
N ALA A 38 -8.83 0.61 1.72
CA ALA A 38 -9.28 1.38 2.88
C ALA A 38 -10.79 1.65 2.88
N ASN A 39 -11.33 2.05 1.73
CA ASN A 39 -12.78 2.22 1.57
C ASN A 39 -13.53 0.89 1.77
N SER A 40 -12.95 -0.22 1.30
CA SER A 40 -13.53 -1.56 1.48
C SER A 40 -13.53 -1.99 2.95
N ALA A 41 -12.42 -1.79 3.67
CA ALA A 41 -12.33 -2.09 5.10
C ALA A 41 -13.33 -1.26 5.93
N ALA A 42 -13.41 0.04 5.67
CA ALA A 42 -14.34 0.95 6.33
C ALA A 42 -15.82 0.63 6.07
N SER A 43 -16.14 0.12 4.87
CA SER A 43 -17.51 -0.30 4.54
C SER A 43 -17.83 -1.66 5.18
N ALA A 44 -16.87 -2.57 5.22
CA ALA A 44 -17.01 -3.89 5.82
C ALA A 44 -17.14 -3.82 7.36
N SER A 45 -16.46 -2.87 8.01
CA SER A 45 -16.56 -2.69 9.46
C SER A 45 -17.97 -2.30 9.88
N SER A 46 -18.62 -1.44 9.09
CA SER A 46 -19.98 -0.95 9.36
C SER A 46 -21.06 -1.99 9.06
N SER A 47 -20.81 -2.93 8.14
CA SER A 47 -21.84 -3.84 7.59
C SER A 47 -21.68 -5.30 7.99
N SER A 48 -20.46 -5.76 8.27
CA SER A 48 -20.15 -7.19 8.44
C SER A 48 -19.30 -7.51 9.66
N GLY A 49 -18.87 -6.50 10.43
CA GLY A 49 -17.95 -6.67 11.56
C GLY A 49 -16.55 -7.12 11.15
N ARG A 50 -16.21 -7.06 9.85
CA ARG A 50 -14.85 -7.30 9.36
C ARG A 50 -14.10 -5.97 9.30
N TRP A 51 -13.01 -5.89 10.03
CA TRP A 51 -12.24 -4.67 10.23
C TRP A 51 -11.01 -4.57 9.33
N PHE A 52 -10.93 -5.39 8.28
CA PHE A 52 -9.81 -5.39 7.35
C PHE A 52 -10.31 -5.63 5.93
N ALA A 53 -9.47 -5.26 4.98
CA ALA A 53 -9.64 -5.64 3.59
C ALA A 53 -8.27 -5.87 2.95
N THR A 54 -8.28 -6.59 1.84
CA THR A 54 -7.11 -6.82 1.00
C THR A 54 -7.43 -6.47 -0.44
N GLY A 55 -6.38 -6.25 -1.23
CA GLY A 55 -6.50 -6.01 -2.66
C GLY A 55 -5.19 -6.32 -3.36
N GLU A 56 -5.26 -6.43 -4.68
CA GLU A 56 -4.09 -6.60 -5.53
C GLU A 56 -4.24 -5.76 -6.79
N LEU A 57 -3.11 -5.32 -7.32
CA LEU A 57 -3.01 -4.65 -8.59
C LEU A 57 -1.99 -5.39 -9.47
N ARG A 58 -2.51 -6.04 -10.51
CA ARG A 58 -1.67 -6.69 -11.53
C ARG A 58 -1.15 -5.65 -12.51
N ILE A 59 0.16 -5.53 -12.57
CA ILE A 59 0.84 -4.61 -13.48
C ILE A 59 1.38 -5.41 -14.67
N THR A 60 1.24 -4.87 -15.88
CA THR A 60 1.74 -5.49 -17.12
C THR A 60 3.24 -5.20 -17.32
N ASN A 61 3.84 -5.68 -18.41
CA ASN A 61 5.24 -5.38 -18.80
C ASN A 61 6.33 -5.88 -17.83
N GLY A 62 6.07 -6.99 -17.13
CA GLY A 62 7.07 -7.65 -16.28
C GLY A 62 7.29 -7.00 -14.91
N PHE A 63 6.50 -6.00 -14.55
CA PHE A 63 6.50 -5.46 -13.20
C PHE A 63 5.82 -6.42 -12.20
N PRO A 64 6.25 -6.43 -10.93
CA PRO A 64 5.62 -7.27 -9.92
C PRO A 64 4.20 -6.78 -9.59
N THR A 65 3.30 -7.71 -9.29
CA THR A 65 1.98 -7.41 -8.70
C THR A 65 2.16 -6.69 -7.37
N ILE A 66 1.36 -5.64 -7.14
CA ILE A 66 1.30 -4.94 -5.85
C ILE A 66 0.15 -5.54 -5.04
N TYR A 67 0.42 -5.92 -3.80
CA TYR A 67 -0.57 -6.41 -2.86
C TYR A 67 -0.77 -5.39 -1.74
N GLY A 68 -2.00 -5.23 -1.26
CA GLY A 68 -2.34 -4.31 -0.20
C GLY A 68 -3.23 -4.97 0.86
N LEU A 69 -2.98 -4.62 2.11
CA LEU A 69 -3.83 -4.96 3.25
C LEU A 69 -3.94 -3.72 4.14
N VAL A 70 -5.14 -3.45 4.63
CA VAL A 70 -5.37 -2.40 5.64
C VAL A 70 -6.31 -2.95 6.71
N GLN A 71 -6.23 -2.39 7.90
CA GLN A 71 -7.02 -2.83 9.04
C GLN A 71 -7.43 -1.63 9.92
N CYS A 72 -8.73 -1.51 10.14
CA CYS A 72 -9.35 -0.69 11.18
C CYS A 72 -9.20 -1.36 12.56
N THR A 73 -9.35 -0.60 13.65
CA THR A 73 -9.58 -1.21 14.97
C THR A 73 -11.08 -1.51 15.18
N PRO A 74 -11.44 -2.58 15.92
CA PRO A 74 -12.83 -3.00 16.10
C PRO A 74 -13.79 -2.03 16.81
N ASP A 75 -13.26 -0.96 17.37
CA ASP A 75 -13.97 0.06 18.15
C ASP A 75 -14.25 1.35 17.38
N MET A 76 -13.75 1.50 16.14
CA MET A 76 -13.96 2.69 15.32
C MET A 76 -15.29 2.67 14.56
N SER A 77 -15.85 3.84 14.26
CA SER A 77 -16.89 3.92 13.23
C SER A 77 -16.30 3.69 11.83
N GLY A 78 -17.14 3.35 10.83
CA GLY A 78 -16.69 3.23 9.45
C GLY A 78 -16.10 4.54 8.89
N SER A 79 -16.67 5.68 9.26
CA SER A 79 -16.16 7.00 8.86
C SER A 79 -14.79 7.29 9.48
N ASP A 80 -14.61 7.00 10.77
CA ASP A 80 -13.34 7.23 11.46
C ASP A 80 -12.26 6.29 10.92
N CYS A 81 -12.61 5.03 10.64
CA CYS A 81 -11.68 4.12 10.00
C CYS A 81 -11.25 4.64 8.62
N ARG A 82 -12.19 5.10 7.79
CA ARG A 82 -11.86 5.64 6.46
C ARG A 82 -10.88 6.80 6.56
N GLN A 83 -11.15 7.75 7.46
CA GLN A 83 -10.30 8.92 7.66
C GLN A 83 -8.90 8.53 8.16
N CYS A 84 -8.83 7.62 9.14
CA CYS A 84 -7.58 7.12 9.70
C CYS A 84 -6.73 6.43 8.63
N LEU A 85 -7.33 5.48 7.90
CA LEU A 85 -6.64 4.73 6.86
C LEU A 85 -6.18 5.64 5.72
N GLN A 86 -6.99 6.61 5.29
CA GLN A 86 -6.56 7.56 4.25
C GLN A 86 -5.34 8.36 4.70
N GLY A 87 -5.31 8.82 5.95
CA GLY A 87 -4.14 9.50 6.50
C GLY A 87 -2.87 8.63 6.57
N LEU A 88 -3.01 7.30 6.66
CA LEU A 88 -1.88 6.37 6.53
C LEU A 88 -1.46 6.19 5.07
N VAL A 89 -2.41 6.11 4.14
CA VAL A 89 -2.13 6.00 2.69
C VAL A 89 -1.32 7.21 2.21
N ASP A 90 -1.73 8.42 2.59
CA ASP A 90 -1.05 9.66 2.20
C ASP A 90 0.42 9.69 2.65
N LYS A 91 0.72 9.04 3.78
CA LYS A 91 2.09 8.93 4.32
C LYS A 91 2.86 7.75 3.76
N ALA A 92 2.19 6.69 3.33
CA ALA A 92 2.81 5.42 2.94
C ALA A 92 3.81 5.61 1.78
N VAL A 93 3.45 6.38 0.75
CA VAL A 93 4.31 6.62 -0.42
C VAL A 93 5.61 7.33 -0.06
N THR A 94 5.58 8.24 0.93
CA THR A 94 6.78 8.97 1.38
C THR A 94 7.59 8.17 2.41
N LEU A 95 6.92 7.49 3.34
CA LEU A 95 7.59 6.71 4.39
C LEU A 95 8.30 5.48 3.83
N PHE A 96 7.69 4.84 2.82
CA PHE A 96 8.21 3.62 2.23
C PHE A 96 8.87 3.84 0.87
N ASP A 97 8.82 5.04 0.27
CA ASP A 97 9.66 5.53 -0.84
C ASP A 97 10.10 4.47 -1.86
N GLY A 98 9.11 3.78 -2.45
CA GLY A 98 9.34 2.78 -3.49
C GLY A 98 9.79 1.41 -3.00
N ARG A 99 9.90 1.16 -1.69
CA ARG A 99 10.28 -0.14 -1.12
C ARG A 99 9.26 -1.22 -1.52
N GLN A 100 9.76 -2.41 -1.82
CA GLN A 100 8.99 -3.62 -2.05
C GLN A 100 8.65 -4.26 -0.71
N GLY A 101 7.63 -3.72 -0.05
CA GLY A 101 7.15 -4.17 1.25
C GLY A 101 7.46 -3.19 2.38
N ALA A 102 6.58 -3.22 3.36
CA ALA A 102 6.52 -2.35 4.53
C ALA A 102 5.90 -3.12 5.70
#